data_AF-A0A9D1HX13-F1
#
_entry.id   AF-A0A9D1HX13-F1
#
_cell.length_a   1.000
_cell.length_b   1.000
_cell.length_c   1.000
_cell.angle_alpha   90.00
_cell.angle_beta   90.00
_cell.angle_gamma   90.00
#
_symmetry.space_group_name_H-M   'P 1'
#
loop_
_entity.id
_entity.type
_entity.pdbx_description
1 polymer ?
#
loop_
_entity_poly.entity_id
_entity_poly.type
_entity_poly.pdbx_seq_one_letter_code
_entity_poly.pdbx_strand_id
1 'polypeptide(L)' 'MTLEQQFKIKNNPYFQRYLREHSYWYKYLNRNPTYFESFAEEVKDAYKLRPSDKVNRILDTLEVLQTLMSTMQ' A
#
# COMPACT_ATOMS: atom_id res chain seq x y z
N MET A 1 19.81 2.71 -6.65
CA MET A 1 19.06 2.48 -5.40
C MET A 1 20.08 2.57 -4.29
N THR A 2 19.81 3.38 -3.28
CA THR A 2 20.77 3.52 -2.16
C THR A 2 20.73 2.30 -1.25
N LEU A 3 21.75 2.11 -0.41
CA LEU A 3 21.75 1.05 0.60
C LEU A 3 20.57 1.22 1.57
N GLU A 4 20.29 2.45 1.98
CA GLU A 4 19.14 2.76 2.84
C GLU A 4 17.80 2.30 2.22
N GLN A 5 17.60 2.54 0.92
CA GLN A 5 16.40 2.09 0.22
C GLN A 5 16.32 0.55 0.15
N GLN A 6 17.44 -0.12 -0.04
CA GLN A 6 17.49 -1.59 0.00
C GLN A 6 17.09 -2.13 1.38
N PHE A 7 17.56 -1.50 2.47
CA PHE A 7 17.15 -1.86 3.83
C PHE A 7 15.66 -1.61 4.05
N LYS A 8 15.13 -0.46 3.61
CA LYS A 8 13.69 -0.15 3.70
C LYS A 8 12.83 -1.19 2.97
N ILE A 9 13.24 -1.60 1.77
CA ILE A 9 12.54 -2.63 0.99
C ILE A 9 12.65 -3.97 1.70
N LYS A 10 13.84 -4.36 2.16
CA LYS A 10 14.05 -5.65 2.84
C LYS A 10 13.22 -5.80 4.12
N ASN A 11 13.04 -4.71 4.85
CA ASN A 11 12.30 -4.70 6.12
C ASN A 11 10.79 -4.52 5.96
N ASN A 12 10.28 -4.29 4.75
CA ASN A 12 8.85 -4.13 4.50
C ASN A 12 8.34 -5.22 3.53
N PRO A 13 7.52 -6.17 4.01
CA PRO A 13 7.04 -7.28 3.19
C PRO A 13 6.20 -6.82 1.98
N TYR A 14 5.47 -5.70 2.10
CA TYR A 14 4.69 -5.13 0.98
C TYR A 14 5.63 -4.58 -0.10
N PHE A 15 6.71 -3.91 0.27
CA PHE A 15 7.71 -3.43 -0.69
C PHE A 15 8.40 -4.60 -1.39
N GLN A 16 8.78 -5.65 -0.67
CA GLN A 16 9.38 -6.84 -1.30
C GLN A 16 8.42 -7.53 -2.27
N ARG A 17 7.16 -7.69 -1.86
CA ARG A 17 6.15 -8.32 -2.69
C ARG A 17 5.90 -7.50 -3.95
N TYR A 18 5.61 -6.21 -3.80
CA TYR A 18 5.34 -5.32 -4.92
C TYR A 18 6.50 -5.26 -5.90
N LEU A 19 7.72 -5.13 -5.39
CA LEU A 19 8.93 -5.07 -6.23
C LEU A 19 9.17 -6.36 -7.03
N ARG A 20 8.80 -7.53 -6.49
CA ARG A 20 8.86 -8.82 -7.21
C ARG A 20 7.78 -8.93 -8.28
N GLU A 21 6.57 -8.44 -8.00
CA GLU A 21 5.44 -8.43 -8.93
C GLU A 21 5.64 -7.38 -10.05
N HIS A 22 6.33 -6.28 -9.76
CA HIS A 22 6.51 -5.11 -10.62
C HIS A 22 7.99 -4.86 -10.87
N SER A 23 8.66 -5.82 -11.50
CA SER A 23 10.13 -5.85 -11.63
C SER A 23 10.75 -4.65 -12.36
N TYR A 24 9.97 -3.88 -13.13
CA TYR A 24 10.42 -2.62 -13.74
C TYR A 24 10.93 -1.61 -12.69
N TRP A 25 10.43 -1.67 -11.45
CA TRP A 25 10.88 -0.82 -10.35
C TRP A 25 12.35 -1.03 -10.00
N TYR A 26 12.91 -2.23 -10.18
CA TYR A 26 14.36 -2.44 -10.01
C TYR A 26 15.17 -1.51 -10.92
N LYS A 27 14.75 -1.34 -12.17
CA LYS A 27 15.42 -0.47 -13.16
C LYS A 27 15.34 0.99 -12.75
N TYR A 28 14.16 1.48 -12.37
CA TYR A 28 13.98 2.89 -11.96
C TYR A 28 14.75 3.21 -10.68
N LEU A 29 14.58 2.39 -9.64
CA LEU A 29 15.25 2.61 -8.37
C LEU A 29 16.77 2.51 -8.51
N ASN A 30 17.29 1.60 -9.35
CA ASN A 30 18.73 1.47 -9.58
C ASN A 30 19.32 2.65 -10.36
N ARG A 31 18.58 3.21 -11.32
CA ARG A 31 19.03 4.35 -12.14
C ARG A 31 18.95 5.69 -11.41
N ASN A 32 17.87 5.92 -10.68
CA ASN A 32 17.70 7.13 -9.91
C ASN A 32 16.96 6.82 -8.60
N PRO A 33 17.64 6.98 -7.45
CA PRO A 33 17.03 6.70 -6.15
C PRO A 33 15.86 7.64 -5.81
N THR A 34 15.70 8.79 -6.45
CA THR A 34 14.58 9.71 -6.14
C THR A 34 13.21 9.09 -6.43
N TYR A 35 13.12 8.07 -7.28
CA TYR A 35 11.86 7.38 -7.58
C TYR A 35 11.31 6.52 -6.44
N PHE A 36 12.02 6.42 -5.31
CA PHE A 36 11.58 5.63 -4.17
C PHE A 36 10.25 6.11 -3.56
N GLU A 37 9.98 7.41 -3.55
CA GLU A 37 8.69 7.94 -3.09
C GLU A 37 7.55 7.50 -4.00
N SER A 38 7.73 7.61 -5.32
CA SER A 38 6.74 7.13 -6.29
C SER A 38 6.47 5.63 -6.15
N PHE A 39 7.53 4.83 -5.97
CA PHE A 39 7.40 3.40 -5.67
C PHE A 39 6.58 3.15 -4.39
N ALA A 40 6.87 3.89 -3.31
CA ALA A 40 6.18 3.73 -2.04
C ALA A 40 4.71 4.14 -2.12
N GLU A 41 4.38 5.18 -2.89
CA GLU A 41 3.00 5.58 -3.15
C GLU A 41 2.23 4.53 -3.94
N GLU A 42 2.80 3.99 -5.02
CA GLU A 42 2.17 2.90 -5.78
C GLU A 42 1.91 1.65 -4.91
N VAL A 43 2.82 1.30 -4.02
CA VAL A 43 2.62 0.20 -3.07
C VAL A 43 1.44 0.49 -2.14
N LYS A 44 1.34 1.71 -1.60
CA LYS A 44 0.25 2.09 -0.70
C LYS A 44 -1.09 2.00 -1.41
N ASP A 45 -1.15 2.43 -2.65
CA ASP A 45 -2.36 2.35 -3.48
C ASP A 45 -2.74 0.90 -3.78
N ALA A 46 -1.78 0.10 -4.26
CA ALA A 46 -2.00 -1.28 -4.64
C ALA A 46 -2.53 -2.15 -3.49
N TYR A 47 -2.07 -1.89 -2.26
CA TYR A 47 -2.47 -2.66 -1.07
C TYR A 47 -3.41 -1.91 -0.12
N LYS A 48 -3.96 -0.76 -0.53
CA LYS A 48 -4.88 0.05 0.28
C LYS A 48 -4.36 0.31 1.70
N LEU A 49 -3.10 0.75 1.79
CA LEU A 49 -2.39 0.98 3.05
C LEU A 49 -2.54 2.43 3.54
N ARG A 50 -3.28 3.29 2.83
CA ARG A 50 -3.45 4.68 3.25
C ARG A 50 -4.32 4.74 4.51
N PRO A 51 -4.11 5.72 5.40
CA PRO A 51 -5.02 5.95 6.52
C PRO A 51 -6.48 6.12 6.09
N SER A 52 -6.72 6.77 4.93
CA SER A 52 -8.05 6.92 4.34
C SER A 52 -8.73 5.58 4.03
N ASP A 53 -7.97 4.57 3.59
CA ASP A 53 -8.53 3.25 3.28
C ASP A 53 -9.03 2.55 4.54
N LYS A 54 -8.37 2.78 5.69
CA LYS A 54 -8.84 2.29 6.99
C LYS A 54 -10.13 2.97 7.43
N VAL A 55 -10.23 4.30 7.23
CA VAL A 55 -11.44 5.06 7.54
C VAL A 55 -12.62 4.58 6.70
N ASN A 56 -12.43 4.45 5.38
CA ASN A 56 -13.46 3.97 4.46
C ASN A 56 -13.98 2.59 4.88
N ARG A 57 -13.07 1.66 5.24
CA ARG A 57 -13.47 0.32 5.70
C ARG A 57 -14.33 0.35 6.97
N ILE A 58 -14.07 1.27 7.89
CA ILE A 58 -14.87 1.44 9.12
C ILE A 58 -16.25 1.97 8.76
N LEU A 59 -16.34 2.97 7.87
CA LEU A 59 -17.62 3.50 7.41
C LEU A 59 -18.46 2.43 6.71
N ASP A 60 -17.87 1.66 5.80
CA ASP A 60 -18.52 0.54 5.12
C ASP A 60 -19.07 -0.49 6.14
N THR A 61 -18.28 -0.78 7.18
CA THR A 61 -18.69 -1.71 8.25
C THR A 61 -19.87 -1.15 9.05
N LEU A 62 -19.88 0.15 9.36
CA LEU A 62 -20.97 0.80 10.07
C LEU A 62 -22.26 0.82 9.23
N GLU A 63 -22.17 1.03 7.92
CA GLU A 63 -23.32 1.00 7.01
C GLU A 63 -23.96 -0.39 6.95
N VAL A 64 -23.16 -1.46 6.85
CA VAL A 64 -23.67 -2.84 6.89
C VAL A 64 -24.36 -3.12 8.23
N LEU A 65 -23.76 -2.71 9.35
CA LEU A 65 -24.35 -2.89 10.67
C LEU A 65 -25.68 -2.14 10.82
N GLN A 66 -25.76 -0.90 10.34
CA GLN A 66 -27.00 -0.12 10.33
C GLN A 66 -28.08 -0.80 9.49
N THR A 67 -27.73 -1.25 8.29
CA THR A 67 -28.64 -1.97 7.40
C THR A 67 -29.19 -3.23 8.08
N LEU A 68 -28.33 -4.03 8.70
CA LEU A 68 -28.76 -5.22 9.44
C LEU A 68 -29.72 -4.86 10.58
N MET A 69 -29.39 -3.85 11.40
CA MET A 69 -30.27 -3.42 12.49
C MET A 69 -31.63 -2.93 11.99
N SER A 70 -31.64 -2.14 10.91
CA SER A 70 -32.89 -1.65 10.31
C SER A 70 -33.75 -2.76 9.69
N THR A 71 -33.15 -3.85 9.21
CA THR A 71 -33.91 -5.01 8.70
C THR A 71 -34.50 -5.90 9.81
N MET A 72 -33.98 -5.79 11.04
CA MET A 72 -34.44 -6.59 12.19
C MET A 72 -35.48 -5.85 13.07
N GLN A 73 -35.81 -4.59 12.76
CA GLN A 73 -36.89 -3.81 13.37
C GLN A 73 -38.16 -3.87 12.50
#